data_AF-A0A7Y2C3K4-F1
#
_entry.id   AF-A0A7Y2C3K4-F1
#
_cell.length_a   1.000
_cell.length_b   1.000
_cell.length_c   1.000
_cell.angle_alpha   90.00
_cell.angle_beta   90.00
_cell.angle_gamma   90.00
#
_symmetry.space_group_name_H-M   'P 1'
#
loop_
_entity.id
_entity.type
_entity.pdbx_description
1 polymer ?
#
loop_
_entity_poly.entity_id
_entity_poly.type
_entity_poly.pdbx_seq_one_letter_code
_entity_poly.pdbx_strand_id
1 'polypeptide(L)'
;MMKIFYQLLVLMLFSLGLNAQTARVQIIHNSPTPTVDIYANEARLLDDFAFRTATPFIDVPAETEINIGVALSDSDAATDAIANFPVTFADGASYVVVASGIVGGSPGFGLSVFDMGMETADSDENVGILFFHGSPDAPTVDVLTGGNILIDDASFGDFQGYLNVPASSYDLDITPGNDNSTVVASYQADLSWWKGRTATIFASGFLSGDDPAFEPWVALDNGGTFPLKQISTPPPPPPSSTARVQIIHNSPTPTVDIYANEGKLLDDFVFRTATPYIDVPAGVEINIGVAGSDSDSAADAIANFPITFEEDGSYVVVASGIVGGSPGFGLSVFDMGMETVDSEENVGILFFHGSPDAPTVDVLTGGNILIDDASFGDFQGYLNVPAAVYDLDITPGNDNTTVVASYRADLSWWKGRTATIFASGFLSGDDPAFEPWVALDNGGTFPLPAIMNSIPDNPQYSIRPFADSGKMDFQAFPNPTRNHVTLITDLEKSAELKLIISNAQGQQLKIMDYGIQDEGMFQMEVSVSEYRTGMLFFTIQQGTRISTKIINVVNE
;
A
#
# COMPACT_ATOMS: atom_id res chain seq x y z
N MET A 1 -5.23 40.96 -16.01
CA MET A 1 -4.69 40.05 -17.05
C MET A 1 -5.46 38.75 -16.89
N MET A 2 -6.33 38.27 -17.76
CA MET A 2 -6.99 38.75 -18.98
C MET A 2 -8.37 38.07 -18.94
N LYS A 3 -9.47 38.84 -18.95
CA LYS A 3 -10.84 38.31 -18.90
C LYS A 3 -11.22 37.86 -20.30
N ILE A 4 -11.44 36.57 -20.53
CA ILE A 4 -11.94 36.04 -21.79
C ILE A 4 -13.47 36.07 -21.73
N PHE A 5 -14.05 36.91 -22.58
CA PHE A 5 -15.49 36.98 -22.85
C PHE A 5 -15.81 35.90 -23.90
N TYR A 6 -16.62 34.90 -23.56
CA TYR A 6 -17.24 34.04 -24.56
C TYR A 6 -18.39 34.81 -25.23
N GLN A 7 -18.19 35.22 -26.48
CA GLN A 7 -19.28 35.64 -27.35
C GLN A 7 -19.88 34.38 -28.00
N LEU A 8 -20.97 33.88 -27.42
CA LEU A 8 -21.82 32.87 -28.04
C LEU A 8 -22.55 33.54 -29.22
N LEU A 9 -22.11 33.26 -30.45
CA LEU A 9 -22.83 33.66 -31.65
C LEU A 9 -24.04 32.73 -31.81
N VAL A 10 -25.19 33.15 -31.26
CA VAL A 10 -26.48 32.48 -31.50
C VAL A 10 -26.81 32.59 -32.99
N LEU A 11 -26.90 31.45 -33.67
CA LEU A 11 -27.38 31.35 -35.05
C LEU A 11 -28.89 31.65 -35.09
N MET A 12 -29.28 32.93 -35.06
CA MET A 12 -30.65 33.35 -35.37
C MET A 12 -30.85 33.39 -36.88
N LEU A 13 -31.35 32.30 -37.45
CA LEU A 13 -31.93 32.29 -38.80
C LEU A 13 -33.31 32.96 -38.77
N PHE A 14 -33.39 34.23 -39.19
CA PHE A 14 -34.66 34.90 -39.44
C PHE A 14 -35.20 34.54 -40.83
N SER A 15 -36.21 33.67 -40.89
CA SER A 15 -37.27 33.76 -41.92
C SER A 15 -38.53 32.95 -41.54
N LEU A 16 -39.63 33.66 -41.27
CA LEU A 16 -41.03 33.28 -41.52
C LEU A 16 -41.45 31.83 -41.22
N GLY A 17 -41.95 31.58 -40.01
CA GLY A 17 -43.15 30.75 -39.76
C GLY A 17 -43.15 29.28 -40.20
N LEU A 18 -42.01 28.60 -40.21
CA LEU A 18 -41.92 27.14 -40.18
C LEU A 18 -41.36 26.77 -38.79
N ASN A 19 -42.08 25.95 -38.02
CA ASN A 19 -41.48 25.30 -36.86
C ASN A 19 -40.40 24.37 -37.41
N ALA A 20 -39.12 24.76 -37.30
CA ALA A 20 -38.03 23.85 -37.62
C ALA A 20 -38.12 22.67 -36.65
N GLN A 21 -38.07 21.45 -37.18
CA GLN A 21 -37.99 20.24 -36.37
C GLN A 21 -36.62 20.19 -35.72
N THR A 22 -36.58 19.96 -34.42
CA THR A 22 -35.34 20.02 -33.63
C THR A 22 -35.24 18.82 -32.69
N ALA A 23 -34.02 18.34 -32.51
CA ALA A 23 -33.64 17.40 -31.46
C ALA A 23 -32.73 18.10 -30.45
N ARG A 24 -32.62 17.54 -29.24
CA ARG A 24 -31.69 18.01 -28.20
C ARG A 24 -30.49 17.07 -28.14
N VAL A 25 -29.28 17.59 -28.19
CA VAL A 25 -28.06 16.76 -28.20
C VAL A 25 -27.04 17.29 -27.19
N GLN A 26 -26.57 16.41 -26.30
CA GLN A 26 -25.34 16.64 -25.55
C GLN A 26 -24.18 15.93 -26.27
N ILE A 27 -23.08 16.64 -26.47
CA ILE A 27 -21.86 16.09 -27.07
C ILE A 27 -20.77 16.03 -26.00
N ILE A 28 -20.09 14.90 -25.87
CA ILE A 28 -18.98 14.67 -24.94
C ILE A 28 -17.74 14.30 -25.76
N HIS A 29 -16.62 14.98 -25.53
CA HIS A 29 -15.35 14.61 -26.13
C HIS A 29 -14.54 13.72 -25.19
N ASN A 30 -14.42 12.45 -25.54
CA ASN A 30 -13.68 11.44 -24.78
C ASN A 30 -12.62 10.70 -25.63
N SER A 31 -12.18 11.31 -26.73
CA SER A 31 -11.03 10.86 -27.51
C SER A 31 -9.78 11.57 -26.96
N PRO A 32 -8.75 10.83 -26.49
CA PRO A 32 -7.63 11.41 -25.74
C PRO A 32 -6.85 12.52 -26.46
N THR A 33 -6.64 12.35 -27.77
CA THR A 33 -5.90 13.30 -28.59
C THR A 33 -6.34 13.17 -30.04
N PRO A 34 -6.35 14.27 -30.82
CA PRO A 34 -6.06 15.66 -30.42
C PRO A 34 -7.33 16.41 -29.95
N THR A 35 -7.18 17.68 -29.55
CA THR A 35 -8.29 18.64 -29.54
C THR A 35 -8.82 18.82 -30.97
N VAL A 36 -10.13 18.92 -31.13
CA VAL A 36 -10.79 18.92 -32.44
C VAL A 36 -11.80 20.05 -32.58
N ASP A 37 -12.01 20.48 -33.82
CA ASP A 37 -13.17 21.28 -34.20
C ASP A 37 -14.31 20.37 -34.65
N ILE A 38 -15.54 20.74 -34.28
CA ILE A 38 -16.74 20.02 -34.71
C ILE A 38 -17.53 20.90 -35.67
N TYR A 39 -17.85 20.36 -36.84
CA TYR A 39 -18.68 21.00 -37.86
C TYR A 39 -20.00 20.27 -38.00
N ALA A 40 -21.08 21.02 -38.19
CA ALA A 40 -22.37 20.50 -38.62
C ALA A 40 -22.64 21.01 -40.05
N ASN A 41 -22.54 20.11 -41.02
CA ASN A 41 -22.48 20.45 -42.45
C ASN A 41 -21.31 21.42 -42.71
N GLU A 42 -21.60 22.62 -43.23
CA GLU A 42 -20.58 23.63 -43.53
C GLU A 42 -20.26 24.56 -42.33
N ALA A 43 -21.05 24.51 -41.25
CA ALA A 43 -20.93 25.44 -40.13
C ALA A 43 -20.08 24.85 -38.99
N ARG A 44 -19.12 25.62 -38.46
CA ARG A 44 -18.39 25.25 -37.23
C ARG A 44 -19.34 25.34 -36.04
N LEU A 45 -19.53 24.20 -35.38
CA LEU A 45 -20.41 24.06 -34.21
C LEU A 45 -19.63 24.24 -32.91
N LEU A 46 -18.47 23.59 -32.77
CA LEU A 46 -17.58 23.71 -31.63
C LEU A 46 -16.15 23.97 -32.14
N ASP A 47 -15.47 24.88 -31.47
CA ASP A 47 -14.12 25.34 -31.77
C ASP A 47 -13.21 24.90 -30.61
N ASP A 48 -12.06 24.30 -30.93
CA ASP A 48 -11.12 23.77 -29.94
C ASP A 48 -11.78 22.88 -28.87
N PHE A 49 -12.66 21.95 -29.29
CA PHE A 49 -13.40 21.09 -28.37
C PHE A 49 -12.44 20.14 -27.66
N ALA A 50 -12.13 20.44 -26.41
CA ALA A 50 -11.10 19.76 -25.64
C ALA A 50 -11.54 18.40 -25.11
N PHE A 51 -10.59 17.48 -24.97
CA PHE A 51 -10.78 16.20 -24.30
C PHE A 51 -11.37 16.36 -22.89
N ARG A 52 -12.25 15.44 -22.47
CA ARG A 52 -13.00 15.42 -21.20
C ARG A 52 -13.94 16.60 -20.98
N THR A 53 -14.37 17.26 -22.06
CA THR A 53 -15.38 18.33 -22.00
C THR A 53 -16.70 17.91 -22.64
N ALA A 54 -17.77 18.62 -22.28
CA ALA A 54 -19.11 18.36 -22.77
C ALA A 54 -19.86 19.65 -23.08
N THR A 55 -20.84 19.58 -23.98
CA THR A 55 -21.82 20.65 -24.18
C THR A 55 -22.99 20.50 -23.21
N PRO A 56 -23.74 21.56 -22.91
CA PRO A 56 -25.15 21.37 -22.52
C PRO A 56 -25.93 20.70 -23.66
N PHE A 57 -27.14 20.24 -23.38
CA PHE A 57 -28.07 19.83 -24.44
C PHE A 57 -28.41 21.03 -25.35
N ILE A 58 -27.97 20.98 -26.60
CA ILE A 58 -28.20 22.01 -27.62
C ILE A 58 -29.26 21.58 -28.63
N ASP A 59 -29.96 22.55 -29.22
CA ASP A 59 -30.87 22.29 -30.34
C ASP A 59 -30.08 22.01 -31.63
N VAL A 60 -30.43 20.92 -32.31
CA VAL A 60 -29.93 20.58 -33.65
C VAL A 60 -31.10 20.32 -34.60
N PRO A 61 -30.94 20.55 -35.92
CA PRO A 61 -31.96 20.16 -36.89
C PRO A 61 -32.32 18.68 -36.80
N ALA A 62 -33.60 18.35 -36.86
CA ALA A 62 -34.10 16.97 -36.89
C ALA A 62 -34.76 16.64 -38.23
N GLU A 63 -34.95 15.34 -38.51
CA GLU A 63 -35.54 14.79 -39.74
C GLU A 63 -34.76 15.12 -41.02
N THR A 64 -33.55 15.65 -40.88
CA THR A 64 -32.61 15.90 -41.97
C THR A 64 -31.27 15.27 -41.65
N GLU A 65 -30.61 14.71 -42.65
CA GLU A 65 -29.22 14.27 -42.50
C GLU A 65 -28.31 15.48 -42.24
N ILE A 66 -27.56 15.41 -41.14
CA ILE A 66 -26.49 16.34 -40.79
C ILE A 66 -25.20 15.57 -40.90
N ASN A 67 -24.23 16.11 -41.65
CA ASN A 67 -22.89 15.58 -41.64
C ASN A 67 -22.09 16.21 -40.49
N ILE A 68 -21.74 15.43 -39.47
CA ILE A 68 -20.86 15.86 -38.40
C ILE A 68 -19.42 15.67 -38.84
N GLY A 69 -18.74 16.77 -39.15
CA GLY A 69 -17.33 16.80 -39.48
C GLY A 69 -16.48 16.98 -38.23
N VAL A 70 -15.43 16.16 -38.07
CA VAL A 70 -14.41 16.33 -37.03
C VAL A 70 -13.12 16.72 -37.70
N ALA A 71 -12.58 17.88 -37.36
CA ALA A 71 -11.34 18.40 -37.91
C ALA A 71 -10.31 18.66 -36.80
N LEU A 72 -9.04 18.83 -37.15
CA LEU A 72 -8.03 19.27 -36.18
C LEU A 72 -8.30 20.71 -35.74
N SER A 73 -7.78 21.10 -34.58
CA SER A 73 -7.94 22.45 -33.99
C SER A 73 -7.42 23.61 -34.85
N ASP A 74 -6.63 23.33 -35.88
CA ASP A 74 -6.14 24.33 -36.84
C ASP A 74 -6.99 24.40 -38.12
N SER A 75 -8.17 23.79 -38.13
CA SER A 75 -9.05 23.79 -39.30
C SER A 75 -9.60 25.17 -39.63
N ASP A 76 -9.81 25.45 -40.91
CA ASP A 76 -10.42 26.69 -41.41
C ASP A 76 -11.86 26.46 -41.90
N ALA A 77 -12.18 25.24 -42.36
CA ALA A 77 -13.49 24.90 -42.90
C ALA A 77 -13.87 23.42 -42.68
N ALA A 78 -15.16 23.11 -42.86
CA ALA A 78 -15.67 21.74 -42.76
C ALA A 78 -15.01 20.75 -43.73
N THR A 79 -14.44 21.23 -44.85
CA THR A 79 -13.70 20.39 -45.80
C THR A 79 -12.37 19.86 -45.25
N ASP A 80 -11.88 20.43 -44.14
CA ASP A 80 -10.67 19.98 -43.46
C ASP A 80 -10.96 18.82 -42.48
N ALA A 81 -12.22 18.38 -42.40
CA ALA A 81 -12.63 17.27 -41.55
C ALA A 81 -11.87 15.99 -41.89
N ILE A 82 -11.22 15.42 -40.86
CA ILE A 82 -10.50 14.14 -40.91
C ILE A 82 -11.43 12.94 -40.72
N ALA A 83 -12.64 13.17 -40.19
CA ALA A 83 -13.70 12.18 -40.11
C ALA A 83 -15.06 12.84 -40.32
N ASN A 84 -16.00 12.13 -40.93
CA ASN A 84 -17.33 12.61 -41.26
C ASN A 84 -18.37 11.56 -40.88
N PHE A 85 -19.38 11.97 -40.13
CA PHE A 85 -20.43 11.11 -39.61
C PHE A 85 -21.81 11.65 -40.04
N PRO A 86 -22.45 11.04 -41.06
CA PRO A 86 -23.83 11.38 -41.38
C PRO A 86 -24.74 10.88 -40.26
N VAL A 87 -25.50 11.78 -39.64
CA VAL A 87 -26.47 11.47 -38.58
C VAL A 87 -27.82 12.08 -38.94
N THR A 88 -28.89 11.39 -38.55
CA THR A 88 -30.25 11.94 -38.63
C THR A 88 -30.88 11.81 -37.26
N PHE A 89 -31.28 12.93 -36.67
CA PHE A 89 -31.96 12.95 -35.38
C PHE A 89 -33.48 12.97 -35.56
N ALA A 90 -34.21 12.30 -34.67
CA ALA A 90 -35.66 12.32 -34.67
C ALA A 90 -36.20 13.60 -34.01
N ASP A 91 -37.28 14.14 -34.56
CA ASP A 91 -37.92 15.35 -34.05
C ASP A 91 -38.37 15.18 -32.58
N GLY A 92 -37.97 16.12 -31.72
CA GLY A 92 -38.29 16.12 -30.29
C GLY A 92 -37.55 15.10 -29.43
N ALA A 93 -36.63 14.30 -30.00
CA ALA A 93 -35.82 13.35 -29.24
C ALA A 93 -34.60 14.02 -28.60
N SER A 94 -34.06 13.38 -27.55
CA SER A 94 -32.87 13.82 -26.84
C SER A 94 -31.77 12.76 -26.96
N TYR A 95 -30.53 13.19 -27.21
CA TYR A 95 -29.40 12.29 -27.48
C TYR A 95 -28.19 12.64 -26.62
N VAL A 96 -27.43 11.63 -26.23
CA VAL A 96 -26.05 11.78 -25.72
C VAL A 96 -25.11 11.19 -26.76
N VAL A 97 -24.17 12.00 -27.25
CA VAL A 97 -23.18 11.60 -28.24
C VAL A 97 -21.80 11.69 -27.61
N VAL A 98 -21.08 10.57 -27.58
CA VAL A 98 -19.70 10.53 -27.05
C VAL A 98 -18.75 10.26 -28.21
N ALA A 99 -17.82 11.18 -28.43
CA ALA A 99 -16.68 10.95 -29.31
C ALA A 99 -15.60 10.18 -28.54
N SER A 100 -15.19 9.01 -28.99
CA SER A 100 -14.20 8.16 -28.32
C SER A 100 -13.32 7.41 -29.33
N GLY A 101 -12.33 6.67 -28.83
CA GLY A 101 -11.35 5.96 -29.65
C GLY A 101 -10.14 6.83 -29.97
N ILE A 102 -9.27 6.34 -30.86
CA ILE A 102 -7.98 6.94 -31.17
C ILE A 102 -7.97 7.41 -32.61
N VAL A 103 -7.67 8.69 -32.83
CA VAL A 103 -7.51 9.24 -34.19
C VAL A 103 -6.32 8.57 -34.87
N GLY A 104 -6.58 7.82 -35.94
CA GLY A 104 -5.55 7.03 -36.64
C GLY A 104 -5.05 5.79 -35.90
N GLY A 105 -5.69 5.40 -34.79
CA GLY A 105 -5.31 4.25 -33.97
C GLY A 105 -6.37 3.14 -33.92
N SER A 106 -6.24 2.26 -32.91
CA SER A 106 -7.18 1.16 -32.64
C SER A 106 -7.49 1.11 -31.13
N PRO A 107 -8.77 1.10 -30.72
CA PRO A 107 -9.96 1.29 -31.55
C PRO A 107 -9.95 2.67 -32.24
N GLY A 108 -10.39 2.71 -33.49
CA GLY A 108 -10.41 3.94 -34.27
C GLY A 108 -11.39 4.96 -33.70
N PHE A 109 -11.10 6.24 -33.91
CA PHE A 109 -12.01 7.33 -33.54
C PHE A 109 -13.41 7.15 -34.12
N GLY A 110 -14.43 7.36 -33.29
CA GLY A 110 -15.84 7.23 -33.68
C GLY A 110 -16.79 8.01 -32.76
N LEU A 111 -18.07 8.00 -33.14
CA LEU A 111 -19.16 8.57 -32.34
C LEU A 111 -20.09 7.45 -31.87
N SER A 112 -20.23 7.31 -30.55
CA SER A 112 -21.28 6.48 -29.95
C SER A 112 -22.50 7.37 -29.67
N VAL A 113 -23.68 6.93 -30.11
CA VAL A 113 -24.93 7.69 -29.99
C VAL A 113 -25.91 6.95 -29.10
N PHE A 114 -26.35 7.59 -28.02
CA PHE A 114 -27.45 7.14 -27.17
C PHE A 114 -28.70 7.96 -27.47
N ASP A 115 -29.77 7.31 -27.93
CA ASP A 115 -30.99 7.95 -28.47
C ASP A 115 -32.13 8.12 -27.45
N MET A 116 -31.88 7.73 -26.20
CA MET A 116 -32.81 7.89 -25.08
C MET A 116 -32.27 8.88 -24.04
N GLY A 117 -31.63 9.97 -24.49
CA GLY A 117 -31.10 11.01 -23.62
C GLY A 117 -32.17 11.58 -22.69
N MET A 118 -31.82 11.80 -21.42
CA MET A 118 -32.71 12.43 -20.45
C MET A 118 -32.07 13.72 -19.94
N GLU A 119 -32.84 14.80 -19.86
CA GLU A 119 -32.39 16.09 -19.31
C GLU A 119 -32.80 16.27 -17.84
N THR A 120 -33.71 15.44 -17.34
CA THR A 120 -34.20 15.45 -15.96
C THR A 120 -34.33 14.02 -15.45
N ALA A 121 -34.13 13.82 -14.14
CA ALA A 121 -34.36 12.54 -13.50
C ALA A 121 -35.87 12.24 -13.34
N ASP A 122 -36.22 11.00 -13.00
CA ASP A 122 -37.61 10.57 -12.77
C ASP A 122 -38.26 11.24 -11.55
N SER A 123 -37.45 11.80 -10.66
CA SER A 123 -37.85 12.46 -9.41
C SER A 123 -36.87 13.59 -9.08
N ASP A 124 -37.40 14.65 -8.48
CA ASP A 124 -36.68 15.80 -7.96
C ASP A 124 -35.76 15.49 -6.77
N GLU A 125 -35.83 14.28 -6.20
CA GLU A 125 -34.87 13.80 -5.18
C GLU A 125 -33.79 12.86 -5.74
N ASN A 126 -33.89 12.48 -7.02
CA ASN A 126 -32.98 11.53 -7.66
C ASN A 126 -32.01 12.22 -8.61
N VAL A 127 -30.99 11.46 -9.04
CA VAL A 127 -30.13 11.77 -10.17
C VAL A 127 -30.23 10.62 -11.16
N GLY A 128 -30.40 10.94 -12.45
CA GLY A 128 -30.35 9.95 -13.52
C GLY A 128 -28.92 9.83 -14.05
N ILE A 129 -28.32 8.65 -13.93
CA ILE A 129 -26.93 8.39 -14.31
C ILE A 129 -26.90 7.51 -15.56
N LEU A 130 -26.32 8.01 -16.65
CA LEU A 130 -25.96 7.22 -17.82
C LEU A 130 -24.50 6.79 -17.69
N PHE A 131 -24.16 5.53 -17.93
CA PHE A 131 -22.77 5.09 -17.95
C PHE A 131 -22.28 4.85 -19.39
N PHE A 132 -21.04 5.21 -19.67
CA PHE A 132 -20.38 4.95 -20.95
C PHE A 132 -18.95 4.44 -20.76
N HIS A 133 -18.63 3.28 -21.34
CA HIS A 133 -17.26 2.80 -21.31
C HIS A 133 -16.44 3.33 -22.49
N GLY A 134 -15.70 4.43 -22.28
CA GLY A 134 -14.95 5.09 -23.35
C GLY A 134 -13.43 4.94 -23.32
N SER A 135 -12.90 4.05 -22.46
CA SER A 135 -11.45 3.82 -22.35
C SER A 135 -10.97 2.87 -23.47
N PRO A 136 -10.13 3.31 -24.42
CA PRO A 136 -9.83 2.55 -25.64
C PRO A 136 -9.13 1.20 -25.44
N ASP A 137 -8.39 1.04 -24.36
CA ASP A 137 -7.53 -0.12 -24.08
C ASP A 137 -7.91 -0.86 -22.78
N ALA A 138 -8.99 -0.44 -22.13
CA ALA A 138 -9.52 -1.15 -20.97
C ALA A 138 -10.33 -2.38 -21.45
N PRO A 139 -10.23 -3.52 -20.74
CA PRO A 139 -11.10 -4.65 -20.97
C PRO A 139 -12.54 -4.33 -20.56
N THR A 140 -13.47 -5.25 -20.81
CA THR A 140 -14.83 -5.18 -20.26
C THR A 140 -14.79 -4.99 -18.74
N VAL A 141 -15.58 -4.02 -18.24
CA VAL A 141 -15.63 -3.65 -16.83
C VAL A 141 -17.02 -3.80 -16.24
N ASP A 142 -17.03 -4.14 -14.97
CA ASP A 142 -18.19 -4.06 -14.09
C ASP A 142 -18.03 -2.87 -13.15
N VAL A 143 -19.16 -2.33 -12.70
CA VAL A 143 -19.21 -1.27 -11.69
C VAL A 143 -20.11 -1.71 -10.56
N LEU A 144 -19.61 -1.71 -9.33
CA LEU A 144 -20.34 -2.14 -8.15
C LEU A 144 -20.51 -1.00 -7.15
N THR A 145 -21.53 -1.11 -6.30
CA THR A 145 -21.64 -0.30 -5.08
C THR A 145 -22.10 -1.16 -3.91
N GLY A 146 -21.37 -1.08 -2.78
CA GLY A 146 -21.63 -1.93 -1.62
C GLY A 146 -21.66 -3.42 -1.94
N GLY A 147 -20.82 -3.87 -2.89
CA GLY A 147 -20.73 -5.26 -3.36
C GLY A 147 -21.84 -5.71 -4.33
N ASN A 148 -22.75 -4.81 -4.75
CA ASN A 148 -23.78 -5.13 -5.75
C ASN A 148 -23.39 -4.58 -7.12
N ILE A 149 -23.50 -5.40 -8.16
CA ILE A 149 -23.28 -5.00 -9.55
C ILE A 149 -24.35 -3.97 -9.95
N LEU A 150 -23.89 -2.78 -10.34
CA LEU A 150 -24.70 -1.72 -10.94
C LEU A 150 -24.64 -1.79 -12.47
N ILE A 151 -23.44 -2.03 -12.99
CA ILE A 151 -23.13 -2.14 -14.41
C ILE A 151 -22.44 -3.48 -14.62
N ASP A 152 -22.93 -4.26 -15.58
CA ASP A 152 -22.51 -5.64 -15.86
C ASP A 152 -22.02 -5.71 -17.32
N ASP A 153 -20.80 -6.21 -17.49
CA ASP A 153 -20.10 -6.46 -18.75
C ASP A 153 -20.06 -5.26 -19.73
N ALA A 154 -19.73 -4.05 -19.25
CA ALA A 154 -19.60 -2.89 -20.14
C ALA A 154 -18.32 -2.93 -20.97
N SER A 155 -18.45 -3.03 -22.30
CA SER A 155 -17.33 -3.06 -23.24
C SER A 155 -17.08 -1.69 -23.88
N PHE A 156 -15.90 -1.46 -24.47
CA PHE A 156 -15.56 -0.19 -25.10
C PHE A 156 -16.62 0.26 -26.12
N GLY A 157 -17.12 1.48 -25.96
CA GLY A 157 -18.16 2.08 -26.77
C GLY A 157 -19.59 1.83 -26.28
N ASP A 158 -19.77 1.02 -25.23
CA ASP A 158 -21.10 0.67 -24.72
C ASP A 158 -21.67 1.76 -23.81
N PHE A 159 -22.95 2.06 -24.05
CA PHE A 159 -23.80 2.75 -23.08
C PHE A 159 -24.55 1.74 -22.24
N GLN A 160 -24.66 2.05 -20.95
CA GLN A 160 -25.49 1.30 -20.01
C GLN A 160 -26.60 2.23 -19.56
N GLY A 161 -27.85 1.83 -19.83
CA GLY A 161 -29.03 2.68 -19.71
C GLY A 161 -29.15 3.39 -18.37
N TYR A 162 -29.97 4.44 -18.32
CA TYR A 162 -30.04 5.30 -17.14
C TYR A 162 -30.41 4.54 -15.86
N LEU A 163 -29.59 4.76 -14.83
CA LEU A 163 -29.86 4.37 -13.47
C LEU A 163 -30.38 5.59 -12.70
N ASN A 164 -31.60 5.51 -12.17
CA ASN A 164 -32.15 6.55 -11.29
C ASN A 164 -31.84 6.20 -9.84
N VAL A 165 -30.98 7.00 -9.21
CA VAL A 165 -30.55 6.81 -7.82
C VAL A 165 -30.89 8.02 -6.96
N PRO A 166 -31.05 7.89 -5.64
CA PRO A 166 -31.14 9.04 -4.75
C PRO A 166 -29.95 10.00 -4.95
N ALA A 167 -30.17 11.31 -4.85
CA ALA A 167 -29.04 12.24 -4.84
C ALA A 167 -28.22 12.08 -3.56
N SER A 168 -27.08 11.41 -3.68
CA SER A 168 -26.16 11.08 -2.59
C SER A 168 -24.74 10.95 -3.14
N SER A 169 -23.79 10.71 -2.24
CA SER A 169 -22.48 10.19 -2.59
C SER A 169 -22.52 8.65 -2.65
N TYR A 170 -21.84 8.10 -3.67
CA TYR A 170 -21.71 6.67 -3.92
C TYR A 170 -20.24 6.32 -4.07
N ASP A 171 -19.83 5.25 -3.40
CA ASP A 171 -18.55 4.61 -3.63
C ASP A 171 -18.76 3.54 -4.70
N LEU A 172 -18.03 3.67 -5.80
CA LEU A 172 -18.10 2.85 -7.01
C LEU A 172 -16.82 2.03 -7.11
N ASP A 173 -16.95 0.72 -7.01
CA ASP A 173 -15.87 -0.23 -7.24
C ASP A 173 -15.86 -0.61 -8.72
N ILE A 174 -14.69 -0.56 -9.34
CA ILE A 174 -14.49 -1.02 -10.72
C ILE A 174 -13.84 -2.39 -10.65
N THR A 175 -14.35 -3.35 -11.40
CA THR A 175 -13.86 -4.74 -11.47
C THR A 175 -13.76 -5.18 -12.94
N PRO A 176 -12.94 -6.19 -13.28
CA PRO A 176 -13.04 -6.86 -14.56
C PRO A 176 -14.42 -7.53 -14.71
N GLY A 177 -15.04 -7.47 -15.89
CA GLY A 177 -16.40 -8.03 -16.09
C GLY A 177 -16.53 -9.53 -15.84
N ASN A 178 -15.43 -10.28 -15.91
CA ASN A 178 -15.40 -11.69 -15.58
C ASN A 178 -14.99 -12.02 -14.13
N ASP A 179 -14.68 -11.02 -13.31
CA ASP A 179 -14.22 -11.19 -11.93
C ASP A 179 -14.60 -10.03 -11.00
N ASN A 180 -15.78 -10.16 -10.40
CA ASN A 180 -16.28 -9.20 -9.41
C ASN A 180 -15.67 -9.33 -8.01
N SER A 181 -14.75 -10.28 -7.79
CA SER A 181 -14.01 -10.37 -6.53
C SER A 181 -12.75 -9.50 -6.52
N THR A 182 -12.24 -9.15 -7.71
CA THR A 182 -11.06 -8.29 -7.87
C THR A 182 -11.49 -6.87 -8.19
N VAL A 183 -11.62 -6.04 -7.17
CA VAL A 183 -11.70 -4.58 -7.38
C VAL A 183 -10.35 -4.14 -7.96
N VAL A 184 -10.35 -3.30 -8.99
CA VAL A 184 -9.13 -2.69 -9.57
C VAL A 184 -8.94 -1.25 -9.11
N ALA A 185 -10.03 -0.53 -8.83
CA ALA A 185 -10.01 0.80 -8.26
C ALA A 185 -11.39 1.15 -7.68
N SER A 186 -11.42 2.00 -6.65
CA SER A 186 -12.67 2.55 -6.11
C SER A 186 -12.70 4.07 -6.29
N TYR A 187 -13.83 4.60 -6.74
CA TYR A 187 -14.08 6.01 -6.97
C TYR A 187 -15.31 6.50 -6.23
N GLN A 188 -15.25 7.73 -5.74
CA GLN A 188 -16.39 8.39 -5.12
C GLN A 188 -17.09 9.30 -6.13
N ALA A 189 -18.37 9.03 -6.36
CA ALA A 189 -19.29 9.86 -7.10
C ALA A 189 -20.21 10.63 -6.13
N ASP A 190 -19.82 11.84 -5.74
CA ASP A 190 -20.69 12.75 -5.00
C ASP A 190 -21.65 13.50 -5.92
N LEU A 191 -22.89 13.03 -5.98
CA LEU A 191 -23.99 13.60 -6.74
C LEU A 191 -25.10 14.17 -5.85
N SER A 192 -24.83 14.35 -4.54
CA SER A 192 -25.79 14.82 -3.54
C SER A 192 -26.38 16.20 -3.86
N TRP A 193 -25.66 16.99 -4.65
CA TRP A 193 -25.99 18.35 -5.06
C TRP A 193 -26.64 18.44 -6.45
N TRP A 194 -26.82 17.32 -7.17
CA TRP A 194 -27.32 17.29 -8.56
C TRP A 194 -28.77 16.77 -8.72
N LYS A 195 -29.60 17.01 -7.71
CA LYS A 195 -31.01 16.58 -7.61
C LYS A 195 -31.88 16.97 -8.81
N GLY A 196 -32.73 16.05 -9.26
CA GLY A 196 -33.71 16.23 -10.34
C GLY A 196 -33.11 16.25 -11.74
N ARG A 197 -31.80 16.05 -11.87
CA ARG A 197 -31.05 16.21 -13.12
C ARG A 197 -30.33 14.93 -13.50
N THR A 198 -29.70 14.95 -14.66
CA THR A 198 -28.97 13.80 -15.19
C THR A 198 -27.49 14.10 -15.36
N ALA A 199 -26.70 13.04 -15.37
CA ALA A 199 -25.28 13.07 -15.65
C ALA A 199 -24.86 11.81 -16.40
N THR A 200 -23.82 11.92 -17.21
CA THR A 200 -23.14 10.79 -17.84
C THR A 200 -21.82 10.54 -17.11
N ILE A 201 -21.64 9.36 -16.52
CA ILE A 201 -20.35 8.89 -16.02
C ILE A 201 -19.68 8.12 -17.15
N PHE A 202 -18.44 8.47 -17.50
CA PHE A 202 -17.72 7.83 -18.59
C PHE A 202 -16.29 7.49 -18.22
N ALA A 203 -15.85 6.29 -18.60
CA ALA A 203 -14.46 5.89 -18.51
C ALA A 203 -13.62 6.65 -19.57
N SER A 204 -12.49 7.23 -19.18
CA SER A 204 -11.72 8.15 -20.01
C SER A 204 -10.22 7.91 -19.89
N GLY A 205 -9.46 7.99 -20.99
CA GLY A 205 -8.00 7.78 -20.99
C GLY A 205 -7.60 6.31 -21.19
N PHE A 206 -6.35 5.99 -20.89
CA PHE A 206 -5.74 4.68 -21.14
C PHE A 206 -5.42 3.92 -19.85
N LEU A 207 -5.80 2.65 -19.78
CA LEU A 207 -5.52 1.76 -18.65
C LEU A 207 -4.06 1.30 -18.62
N SER A 208 -3.42 1.15 -19.79
CA SER A 208 -2.06 0.61 -19.93
C SER A 208 -0.93 1.57 -19.52
N GLY A 209 -1.27 2.76 -19.00
CA GLY A 209 -0.30 3.77 -18.53
C GLY A 209 0.11 4.80 -19.58
N ASP A 210 -0.51 4.78 -20.77
CA ASP A 210 -0.36 5.84 -21.77
C ASP A 210 -0.99 7.17 -21.27
N ASP A 211 -0.49 8.31 -21.79
CA ASP A 211 -0.99 9.65 -21.46
C ASP A 211 -2.15 10.03 -22.41
N PRO A 212 -3.35 10.38 -21.91
CA PRO A 212 -3.76 10.53 -20.50
C PRO A 212 -4.20 9.21 -19.86
N ALA A 213 -3.77 9.03 -18.60
CA ALA A 213 -4.10 7.86 -17.81
C ALA A 213 -5.62 7.71 -17.59
N PHE A 214 -6.04 6.46 -17.40
CA PHE A 214 -7.42 6.09 -17.10
C PHE A 214 -7.95 6.86 -15.89
N GLU A 215 -9.12 7.48 -16.07
CA GLU A 215 -9.86 8.17 -15.02
C GLU A 215 -11.36 8.19 -15.42
N PRO A 216 -12.29 7.81 -14.54
CA PRO A 216 -13.70 8.04 -14.75
C PRO A 216 -14.05 9.53 -14.60
N TRP A 217 -14.82 10.06 -15.54
CA TRP A 217 -15.28 11.45 -15.55
C TRP A 217 -16.80 11.54 -15.54
N VAL A 218 -17.31 12.67 -15.09
CA VAL A 218 -18.74 13.01 -15.11
C VAL A 218 -18.96 14.14 -16.08
N ALA A 219 -19.97 14.02 -16.94
CA ALA A 219 -20.53 15.10 -17.73
C ALA A 219 -21.96 15.38 -17.26
N LEU A 220 -22.21 16.58 -16.76
CA LEU A 220 -23.51 17.04 -16.32
C LEU A 220 -24.35 17.46 -17.53
N ASP A 221 -25.68 17.38 -17.43
CA ASP A 221 -26.62 17.82 -18.48
C ASP A 221 -26.47 19.30 -18.90
N ASN A 222 -25.84 20.13 -18.07
CA ASN A 222 -25.50 21.52 -18.38
C ASN A 222 -24.12 21.72 -19.04
N GLY A 223 -23.39 20.65 -19.34
CA GLY A 223 -22.07 20.66 -19.96
C GLY A 223 -20.89 20.79 -18.99
N GLY A 224 -21.13 20.94 -17.68
CA GLY A 224 -20.04 20.88 -16.70
C GLY A 224 -19.41 19.49 -16.65
N THR A 225 -18.08 19.40 -16.55
CA THR A 225 -17.37 18.12 -16.40
C THR A 225 -16.40 18.14 -15.22
N PHE A 226 -16.18 16.98 -14.60
CA PHE A 226 -15.20 16.79 -13.54
C PHE A 226 -14.80 15.30 -13.40
N PRO A 227 -13.57 15.00 -12.94
CA PRO A 227 -13.16 13.63 -12.65
C PRO A 227 -13.83 13.11 -11.37
N LEU A 228 -14.07 11.80 -11.29
CA LEU A 228 -14.40 11.16 -10.03
C LEU A 228 -13.18 11.08 -9.13
N LYS A 229 -13.39 11.26 -7.82
CA LYS A 229 -12.30 11.19 -6.85
C LYS A 229 -11.98 9.72 -6.55
N GLN A 230 -10.77 9.27 -6.83
CA GLN A 230 -10.31 7.95 -6.38
C GLN A 230 -10.21 7.92 -4.84
N ILE A 231 -10.78 6.87 -4.21
CA ILE A 231 -10.90 6.76 -2.74
C ILE A 231 -10.21 5.53 -2.14
N SER A 232 -9.82 4.56 -2.98
CA SER A 232 -8.95 3.44 -2.61
C SER A 232 -8.46 2.72 -3.86
N THR A 233 -7.16 2.45 -3.98
CA THR A 233 -6.68 1.30 -4.75
C THR A 233 -6.83 0.08 -3.86
N PRO A 234 -7.55 -0.98 -4.27
CA PRO A 234 -7.47 -2.25 -3.57
C PRO A 234 -6.02 -2.76 -3.67
N PRO A 235 -5.52 -3.47 -2.64
CA PRO A 235 -4.25 -4.17 -2.75
C PRO A 235 -4.29 -5.10 -3.98
N PRO A 236 -3.17 -5.33 -4.69
CA PRO A 236 -3.12 -6.30 -5.78
C PRO A 236 -3.72 -7.65 -5.32
N PRO A 237 -4.43 -8.39 -6.19
CA PRO A 237 -5.02 -9.68 -5.82
C PRO A 237 -3.94 -10.57 -5.18
N PRO A 238 -4.28 -11.32 -4.12
CA PRO A 238 -3.31 -12.16 -3.46
C PRO A 238 -2.68 -13.09 -4.51
N PRO A 239 -1.35 -13.16 -4.55
CA PRO A 239 -0.62 -13.94 -5.53
C PRO A 239 -1.07 -15.41 -5.44
N SER A 240 -1.16 -16.10 -6.58
CA SER A 240 -1.62 -17.49 -6.62
C SER A 240 -0.69 -18.46 -5.87
N SER A 241 0.51 -18.01 -5.52
CA SER A 241 1.51 -18.70 -4.69
C SER A 241 2.15 -17.69 -3.74
N THR A 242 2.47 -18.15 -2.52
CA THR A 242 3.07 -17.31 -1.47
C THR A 242 4.35 -17.94 -0.94
N ALA A 243 5.20 -17.11 -0.34
CA ALA A 243 6.33 -17.48 0.49
C ALA A 243 6.19 -16.82 1.87
N ARG A 244 6.86 -17.37 2.89
CA ARG A 244 6.88 -16.82 4.25
C ARG A 244 8.21 -16.09 4.48
N VAL A 245 8.17 -14.82 4.86
CA VAL A 245 9.38 -14.01 5.06
C VAL A 245 9.36 -13.32 6.41
N GLN A 246 10.43 -13.47 7.17
CA GLN A 246 10.75 -12.59 8.28
C GLN A 246 11.76 -11.53 7.82
N ILE A 247 11.48 -10.26 8.09
CA ILE A 247 12.37 -9.13 7.78
C ILE A 247 12.92 -8.58 9.08
N ILE A 248 14.24 -8.38 9.17
CA ILE A 248 14.95 -7.82 10.32
C ILE A 248 15.67 -6.55 9.87
N HIS A 249 15.44 -5.43 10.57
CA HIS A 249 16.17 -4.20 10.31
C HIS A 249 17.39 -4.09 11.22
N ASN A 250 18.58 -4.28 10.66
CA ASN A 250 19.86 -4.20 11.36
C ASN A 250 20.82 -3.16 10.74
N SER A 251 20.30 -2.21 9.96
CA SER A 251 21.06 -1.06 9.48
C SER A 251 20.91 0.08 10.50
N PRO A 252 22.00 0.59 11.09
CA PRO A 252 21.94 1.51 12.24
C PRO A 252 21.11 2.80 12.08
N THR A 253 21.13 3.37 10.89
CA THR A 253 20.41 4.60 10.57
C THR A 253 20.18 4.66 9.05
N PRO A 254 19.09 5.28 8.58
CA PRO A 254 17.94 5.82 9.34
C PRO A 254 16.88 4.75 9.66
N THR A 255 15.81 5.15 10.35
CA THR A 255 14.50 4.45 10.24
C THR A 255 14.00 4.60 8.81
N VAL A 256 13.42 3.54 8.26
CA VAL A 256 13.09 3.46 6.83
C VAL A 256 11.68 2.96 6.60
N ASP A 257 11.11 3.37 5.48
CA ASP A 257 9.94 2.72 4.91
C ASP A 257 10.38 1.61 3.96
N ILE A 258 9.65 0.50 3.98
CA ILE A 258 9.87 -0.62 3.06
C ILE A 258 8.68 -0.71 2.11
N TYR A 259 8.96 -0.71 0.81
CA TYR A 259 7.98 -0.89 -0.25
C TYR A 259 8.18 -2.23 -0.93
N ALA A 260 7.08 -2.90 -1.29
CA ALA A 260 7.06 -4.03 -2.20
C ALA A 260 6.39 -3.58 -3.49
N ASN A 261 7.18 -3.45 -4.56
CA ASN A 261 6.80 -2.76 -5.78
C ASN A 261 6.33 -1.32 -5.45
N GLU A 262 5.08 -0.97 -5.76
CA GLU A 262 4.51 0.34 -5.49
C GLU A 262 3.84 0.46 -4.11
N GLY A 263 3.57 -0.67 -3.44
CA GLY A 263 2.86 -0.71 -2.16
C GLY A 263 3.78 -0.56 -0.96
N LYS A 264 3.43 0.29 0.00
CA LYS A 264 4.15 0.38 1.29
C LYS A 264 3.89 -0.88 2.11
N LEU A 265 4.94 -1.65 2.37
CA LEU A 265 4.92 -2.91 3.13
C LEU A 265 5.12 -2.68 4.63
N LEU A 266 6.12 -1.89 5.00
CA LEU A 266 6.41 -1.50 6.39
C LEU A 266 6.61 0.01 6.45
N ASP A 267 5.97 0.65 7.41
CA ASP A 267 6.02 2.09 7.68
C ASP A 267 6.85 2.32 8.94
N ASP A 268 7.77 3.30 8.91
CA ASP A 268 8.66 3.63 10.01
C ASP A 268 9.39 2.40 10.60
N PHE A 269 9.94 1.53 9.74
CA PHE A 269 10.62 0.33 10.19
C PHE A 269 11.90 0.70 10.95
N VAL A 270 11.92 0.42 12.26
CA VAL A 270 12.93 0.91 13.20
C VAL A 270 14.10 -0.07 13.31
N PHE A 271 15.32 0.47 13.44
CA PHE A 271 16.52 -0.31 13.72
C PHE A 271 16.33 -1.27 14.92
N ARG A 272 16.86 -2.49 14.79
CA ARG A 272 16.76 -3.64 15.73
C ARG A 272 15.34 -4.20 15.92
N THR A 273 14.42 -3.91 15.01
CA THR A 273 13.09 -4.54 14.99
C THR A 273 12.99 -5.60 13.89
N ALA A 274 12.00 -6.47 14.03
CA ALA A 274 11.72 -7.55 13.09
C ALA A 274 10.21 -7.68 12.85
N THR A 275 9.84 -8.22 11.70
CA THR A 275 8.48 -8.67 11.45
C THR A 275 8.29 -10.10 11.98
N PRO A 276 7.05 -10.54 12.28
CA PRO A 276 6.75 -11.96 12.21
C PRO A 276 7.00 -12.47 10.78
N TYR A 277 7.00 -13.79 10.59
CA TYR A 277 6.90 -14.36 9.24
C TYR A 277 5.58 -13.93 8.59
N ILE A 278 5.67 -13.11 7.55
CA ILE A 278 4.55 -12.61 6.75
C ILE A 278 4.48 -13.32 5.41
N ASP A 279 3.28 -13.38 4.82
CA ASP A 279 3.08 -13.85 3.46
C ASP A 279 3.55 -12.79 2.45
N VAL A 280 4.32 -13.22 1.45
CA VAL A 280 4.70 -12.40 0.29
C VAL A 280 4.45 -13.17 -1.01
N PRO A 281 4.29 -12.47 -2.15
CA PRO A 281 4.23 -13.14 -3.44
C PRO A 281 5.44 -14.04 -3.74
N ALA A 282 5.17 -15.21 -4.31
CA ALA A 282 6.19 -16.14 -4.78
C ALA A 282 6.09 -16.39 -6.29
N GLY A 283 7.17 -16.88 -6.90
CA GLY A 283 7.26 -17.16 -8.34
C GLY A 283 7.29 -15.92 -9.24
N VAL A 284 7.32 -14.72 -8.65
CA VAL A 284 7.42 -13.43 -9.32
C VAL A 284 8.53 -12.60 -8.70
N GLU A 285 9.17 -11.76 -9.51
CA GLU A 285 10.14 -10.78 -9.00
C GLU A 285 9.39 -9.66 -8.28
N ILE A 286 9.80 -9.38 -7.05
CA ILE A 286 9.34 -8.25 -6.24
C ILE A 286 10.49 -7.28 -6.11
N ASN A 287 10.25 -6.02 -6.43
CA ASN A 287 11.20 -4.96 -6.11
C ASN A 287 10.99 -4.51 -4.67
N ILE A 288 11.95 -4.79 -3.79
CA ILE A 288 11.96 -4.28 -2.42
C ILE A 288 12.61 -2.90 -2.42
N GLY A 289 11.80 -1.86 -2.31
CA GLY A 289 12.23 -0.47 -2.18
C GLY A 289 12.48 -0.10 -0.73
N VAL A 290 13.58 0.59 -0.45
CA VAL A 290 13.90 1.15 0.86
C VAL A 290 13.93 2.66 0.73
N ALA A 291 13.10 3.36 1.48
CA ALA A 291 12.98 4.82 1.45
C ALA A 291 13.15 5.42 2.85
N GLY A 292 13.33 6.73 2.94
CA GLY A 292 13.32 7.41 4.24
C GLY A 292 11.95 7.31 4.92
N SER A 293 11.90 7.44 6.25
CA SER A 293 10.65 7.46 7.04
C SER A 293 9.67 8.57 6.66
N ASP A 294 10.12 9.57 5.90
CA ASP A 294 9.30 10.68 5.40
C ASP A 294 8.83 10.47 3.95
N SER A 295 8.93 9.24 3.42
CA SER A 295 8.59 8.94 2.03
C SER A 295 7.08 8.92 1.77
N ASP A 296 6.69 9.48 0.62
CA ASP A 296 5.30 9.52 0.16
C ASP A 296 4.97 8.29 -0.69
N SER A 297 5.95 7.74 -1.42
CA SER A 297 5.74 6.61 -2.34
C SER A 297 7.01 5.79 -2.61
N ALA A 298 6.85 4.64 -3.27
CA ALA A 298 7.98 3.80 -3.70
C ALA A 298 8.97 4.51 -4.63
N ALA A 299 8.56 5.59 -5.30
CA ALA A 299 9.43 6.41 -6.14
C ALA A 299 10.53 7.14 -5.34
N ASP A 300 10.33 7.30 -4.02
CA ASP A 300 11.30 7.94 -3.11
C ASP A 300 12.37 6.94 -2.61
N ALA A 301 12.34 5.68 -3.07
CA ALA A 301 13.28 4.66 -2.66
C ALA A 301 14.74 5.04 -2.96
N ILE A 302 15.56 5.03 -1.91
CA ILE A 302 17.01 5.28 -1.96
C ILE A 302 17.82 4.03 -2.31
N ALA A 303 17.21 2.85 -2.18
CA ALA A 303 17.77 1.57 -2.61
C ALA A 303 16.64 0.65 -3.09
N ASN A 304 16.93 -0.18 -4.10
CA ASN A 304 15.98 -1.09 -4.71
C ASN A 304 16.62 -2.47 -4.88
N PHE A 305 15.91 -3.51 -4.44
CA PHE A 305 16.40 -4.89 -4.47
C PHE A 305 15.37 -5.78 -5.17
N PRO A 306 15.61 -6.23 -6.41
CA PRO A 306 14.79 -7.24 -7.04
C PRO A 306 15.03 -8.59 -6.34
N ILE A 307 13.97 -9.20 -5.81
CA ILE A 307 14.00 -10.50 -5.16
C ILE A 307 12.88 -11.37 -5.71
N THR A 308 13.20 -12.61 -6.05
CA THR A 308 12.21 -13.63 -6.39
C THR A 308 12.19 -14.67 -5.27
N PHE A 309 11.05 -14.85 -4.63
CA PHE A 309 10.85 -15.90 -3.65
C PHE A 309 10.27 -17.15 -4.32
N GLU A 310 10.70 -18.32 -3.88
CA GLU A 310 10.16 -19.60 -4.34
C GLU A 310 8.84 -19.91 -3.61
N GLU A 311 7.93 -20.58 -4.32
CA GLU A 311 6.65 -21.03 -3.75
C GLU A 311 6.87 -21.92 -2.54
N ASP A 312 6.09 -21.70 -1.48
CA ASP A 312 6.18 -22.36 -0.17
C ASP A 312 7.54 -22.19 0.53
N GLY A 313 8.43 -21.33 0.02
CA GLY A 313 9.72 -21.02 0.62
C GLY A 313 9.57 -20.22 1.92
N SER A 314 10.50 -20.44 2.85
CA SER A 314 10.59 -19.69 4.11
C SER A 314 11.93 -18.97 4.18
N TYR A 315 11.92 -17.66 4.47
CA TYR A 315 13.10 -16.80 4.37
C TYR A 315 13.32 -15.93 5.60
N VAL A 316 14.58 -15.65 5.92
CA VAL A 316 14.98 -14.57 6.83
C VAL A 316 15.76 -13.54 6.01
N VAL A 317 15.27 -12.30 5.98
CA VAL A 317 15.90 -11.19 5.27
C VAL A 317 16.40 -10.18 6.29
N VAL A 318 17.70 -9.91 6.29
CA VAL A 318 18.30 -8.92 7.19
C VAL A 318 18.79 -7.73 6.39
N ALA A 319 18.22 -6.55 6.63
CA ALA A 319 18.74 -5.29 6.13
C ALA A 319 19.92 -4.84 7.00
N SER A 320 21.11 -4.70 6.43
CA SER A 320 22.32 -4.35 7.18
C SER A 320 23.25 -3.44 6.36
N GLY A 321 24.36 -2.99 6.97
CA GLY A 321 25.28 -2.03 6.37
C GLY A 321 24.87 -0.58 6.62
N ILE A 322 25.53 0.35 5.92
CA ILE A 322 25.40 1.79 6.14
C ILE A 322 24.88 2.46 4.87
N VAL A 323 23.77 3.18 4.99
CA VAL A 323 23.22 3.99 3.88
C VAL A 323 24.24 5.06 3.48
N GLY A 324 24.72 5.01 2.23
CA GLY A 324 25.77 5.90 1.74
C GLY A 324 27.16 5.69 2.35
N GLY A 325 27.37 4.59 3.09
CA GLY A 325 28.63 4.30 3.79
C GLY A 325 29.32 3.00 3.32
N SER A 326 30.25 2.51 4.15
CA SER A 326 31.00 1.27 3.93
C SER A 326 31.06 0.44 5.22
N PRO A 327 30.63 -0.84 5.22
CA PRO A 327 29.95 -1.53 4.12
C PRO A 327 28.64 -0.84 3.74
N GLY A 328 28.33 -0.84 2.43
CA GLY A 328 27.12 -0.22 1.92
C GLY A 328 25.87 -0.95 2.41
N PHE A 329 24.76 -0.22 2.51
CA PHE A 329 23.45 -0.80 2.82
C PHE A 329 23.07 -1.91 1.83
N GLY A 330 22.55 -3.02 2.34
CA GLY A 330 22.10 -4.16 1.54
C GLY A 330 21.18 -5.11 2.29
N LEU A 331 20.61 -6.06 1.55
CA LEU A 331 19.78 -7.13 2.09
C LEU A 331 20.55 -8.45 1.99
N SER A 332 20.73 -9.11 3.14
CA SER A 332 21.17 -10.51 3.18
C SER A 332 19.95 -11.41 3.28
N VAL A 333 19.85 -12.40 2.40
CA VAL A 333 18.72 -13.33 2.32
C VAL A 333 19.17 -14.73 2.72
N PHE A 334 18.50 -15.33 3.71
CA PHE A 334 18.63 -16.73 4.06
C PHE A 334 17.39 -17.48 3.58
N ASP A 335 17.58 -18.45 2.68
CA ASP A 335 16.53 -19.17 1.94
C ASP A 335 16.06 -20.48 2.58
N MET A 336 16.62 -20.82 3.75
CA MET A 336 16.26 -21.99 4.55
C MET A 336 15.64 -21.58 5.89
N GLY A 337 14.81 -20.54 5.88
CA GLY A 337 14.07 -20.08 7.06
C GLY A 337 13.24 -21.21 7.69
N MET A 338 13.15 -21.22 9.02
CA MET A 338 12.36 -22.20 9.76
C MET A 338 11.49 -21.46 10.77
N GLU A 339 10.20 -21.78 10.84
CA GLU A 339 9.27 -21.22 11.83
C GLU A 339 9.09 -22.13 13.06
N THR A 340 9.47 -23.40 12.92
CA THR A 340 9.35 -24.42 13.97
C THR A 340 10.58 -25.32 13.97
N VAL A 341 10.78 -26.05 15.06
CA VAL A 341 11.79 -27.12 15.15
C VAL A 341 11.15 -28.49 15.31
N ASP A 342 11.90 -29.55 14.97
CA ASP A 342 11.43 -30.93 15.06
C ASP A 342 11.09 -31.39 16.49
N SER A 343 11.70 -30.78 17.50
CA SER A 343 11.54 -31.13 18.91
C SER A 343 10.95 -29.96 19.67
N GLU A 344 9.77 -30.15 20.27
CA GLU A 344 9.11 -29.14 21.11
C GLU A 344 9.94 -28.74 22.35
N GLU A 345 10.96 -29.52 22.74
CA GLU A 345 11.85 -29.18 23.86
C GLU A 345 13.08 -28.34 23.45
N ASN A 346 13.23 -28.08 22.15
CA ASN A 346 14.36 -27.35 21.62
C ASN A 346 13.98 -25.95 21.12
N VAL A 347 15.00 -25.15 20.82
CA VAL A 347 14.92 -23.90 20.07
C VAL A 347 15.87 -23.97 18.87
N GLY A 348 15.41 -23.47 17.73
CA GLY A 348 16.23 -23.34 16.52
C GLY A 348 16.85 -21.95 16.45
N ILE A 349 18.18 -21.85 16.40
CA ILE A 349 18.89 -20.57 16.43
C ILE A 349 19.63 -20.36 15.11
N LEU A 350 19.24 -19.34 14.34
CA LEU A 350 20.00 -18.82 13.21
C LEU A 350 20.94 -17.73 13.70
N PHE A 351 22.19 -17.70 13.26
CA PHE A 351 23.10 -16.61 13.58
C PHE A 351 23.36 -15.73 12.35
N PHE A 352 23.43 -14.41 12.56
CA PHE A 352 23.77 -13.45 11.52
C PHE A 352 24.79 -12.43 12.03
N HIS A 353 25.91 -12.27 11.34
CA HIS A 353 26.88 -11.22 11.70
C HIS A 353 26.59 -9.92 10.95
N GLY A 354 25.83 -9.01 11.57
CA GLY A 354 25.41 -7.77 10.93
C GLY A 354 26.07 -6.49 11.44
N SER A 355 27.13 -6.60 12.26
CA SER A 355 27.85 -5.42 12.77
C SER A 355 28.82 -4.89 11.70
N PRO A 356 28.64 -3.66 11.18
CA PRO A 356 29.36 -3.19 9.99
C PRO A 356 30.88 -3.07 10.11
N ASP A 357 31.39 -2.88 11.33
CA ASP A 357 32.81 -2.59 11.62
C ASP A 357 33.45 -3.61 12.57
N ALA A 358 32.70 -4.62 13.01
CA ALA A 358 33.24 -5.71 13.80
C ALA A 358 34.04 -6.68 12.90
N PRO A 359 35.17 -7.21 13.38
CA PRO A 359 35.93 -8.22 12.65
C PRO A 359 35.17 -9.55 12.58
N THR A 360 35.75 -10.51 11.88
CA THR A 360 35.34 -11.92 11.93
C THR A 360 35.42 -12.44 13.36
N VAL A 361 34.38 -13.13 13.82
CA VAL A 361 34.25 -13.64 15.19
C VAL A 361 33.84 -15.11 15.22
N ASP A 362 34.25 -15.80 16.27
CA ASP A 362 33.69 -17.09 16.66
C ASP A 362 32.75 -16.91 17.85
N VAL A 363 31.79 -17.82 17.97
CA VAL A 363 30.87 -17.90 19.11
C VAL A 363 31.06 -19.25 19.78
N LEU A 364 31.35 -19.25 21.07
CA LEU A 364 31.58 -20.46 21.85
C LEU A 364 30.56 -20.60 22.97
N THR A 365 30.30 -21.84 23.38
CA THR A 365 29.63 -22.12 24.66
C THR A 365 30.31 -23.27 25.38
N GLY A 366 30.59 -23.07 26.68
CA GLY A 366 31.34 -24.05 27.48
C GLY A 366 32.70 -24.44 26.88
N GLY A 367 33.33 -23.52 26.14
CA GLY A 367 34.61 -23.73 25.44
C GLY A 367 34.54 -24.48 24.10
N ASN A 368 33.35 -24.82 23.60
CA ASN A 368 33.18 -25.41 22.27
C ASN A 368 32.75 -24.33 21.27
N ILE A 369 33.35 -24.34 20.08
CA ILE A 369 32.97 -23.47 18.96
C ILE A 369 31.58 -23.89 18.46
N LEU A 370 30.64 -22.96 18.50
CA LEU A 370 29.30 -23.08 17.91
C LEU A 370 29.29 -22.51 16.50
N ILE A 371 29.90 -21.33 16.35
CA ILE A 371 30.01 -20.58 15.10
C ILE A 371 31.49 -20.30 14.85
N ASP A 372 31.96 -20.60 13.66
CA ASP A 372 33.37 -20.52 13.25
C ASP A 372 33.51 -19.52 12.08
N ASP A 373 34.39 -18.55 12.22
CA ASP A 373 34.76 -17.52 11.24
C ASP A 373 33.57 -16.72 10.65
N ALA A 374 32.60 -16.30 11.46
CA ALA A 374 31.48 -15.49 10.98
C ALA A 374 31.94 -14.06 10.63
N SER A 375 31.74 -13.64 9.37
CA SER A 375 32.09 -12.31 8.84
C SER A 375 30.85 -11.47 8.52
N PHE A 376 31.01 -10.15 8.37
CA PHE A 376 29.88 -9.25 8.10
C PHE A 376 29.03 -9.71 6.90
N GLY A 377 27.72 -9.84 7.12
CA GLY A 377 26.75 -10.29 6.13
C GLY A 377 26.50 -11.80 6.12
N ASP A 378 27.26 -12.58 6.89
CA ASP A 378 27.15 -14.04 6.90
C ASP A 378 26.01 -14.53 7.79
N PHE A 379 25.21 -15.44 7.24
CA PHE A 379 24.36 -16.34 8.01
C PHE A 379 25.12 -17.62 8.35
N GLN A 380 24.89 -18.11 9.55
CA GLN A 380 25.37 -19.41 10.00
C GLN A 380 24.15 -20.24 10.31
N GLY A 381 23.97 -21.33 9.55
CA GLY A 381 22.74 -22.12 9.51
C GLY A 381 22.24 -22.56 10.89
N TYR A 382 20.97 -22.94 10.95
CA TYR A 382 20.29 -23.20 12.21
C TYR A 382 20.98 -24.23 13.11
N LEU A 383 21.17 -23.85 14.37
CA LEU A 383 21.51 -24.75 15.47
C LEU A 383 20.24 -25.13 16.22
N ASN A 384 19.96 -26.43 16.28
CA ASN A 384 18.83 -26.96 17.06
C ASN A 384 19.33 -27.39 18.44
N VAL A 385 19.05 -26.60 19.47
CA VAL A 385 19.59 -26.79 20.84
C VAL A 385 18.47 -26.92 21.87
N PRO A 386 18.69 -27.58 23.02
CA PRO A 386 17.71 -27.58 24.10
C PRO A 386 17.24 -26.16 24.47
N ALA A 387 15.96 -25.97 24.77
CA ALA A 387 15.51 -24.71 25.32
C ALA A 387 16.09 -24.53 26.73
N ALA A 388 17.15 -23.73 26.86
CA ALA A 388 17.90 -23.51 28.09
C ALA A 388 18.58 -22.13 28.10
N VAL A 389 19.32 -21.86 29.17
CA VAL A 389 20.18 -20.69 29.29
C VAL A 389 21.58 -21.03 28.77
N TYR A 390 22.10 -20.19 27.89
CA TYR A 390 23.43 -20.31 27.29
C TYR A 390 24.26 -19.08 27.61
N ASP A 391 25.48 -19.30 28.10
CA ASP A 391 26.51 -18.27 28.12
C ASP A 391 27.31 -18.42 26.81
N LEU A 392 27.30 -17.35 26.00
CA LEU A 392 27.92 -17.25 24.68
C LEU A 392 29.18 -16.39 24.80
N ASP A 393 30.33 -17.01 24.62
CA ASP A 393 31.62 -16.32 24.57
C ASP A 393 31.94 -15.92 23.13
N ILE A 394 32.35 -14.68 22.93
CA ILE A 394 32.76 -14.13 21.64
C ILE A 394 34.28 -14.04 21.62
N THR A 395 34.90 -14.53 20.56
CA THR A 395 36.34 -14.51 20.34
C THR A 395 36.64 -13.99 18.93
N PRO A 396 37.85 -13.47 18.67
CA PRO A 396 38.31 -13.23 17.30
C PRO A 396 38.39 -14.56 16.51
N GLY A 397 37.99 -14.58 15.23
CA GLY A 397 37.94 -15.83 14.44
C GLY A 397 39.29 -16.56 14.27
N ASN A 398 40.40 -15.85 14.51
CA ASN A 398 41.73 -16.45 14.48
C ASN A 398 42.32 -16.79 15.87
N ASP A 399 41.59 -16.53 16.96
CA ASP A 399 42.05 -16.76 18.33
C ASP A 399 40.90 -17.10 19.30
N ASN A 400 40.61 -18.39 19.43
CA ASN A 400 39.64 -18.93 20.38
C ASN A 400 40.12 -18.97 21.85
N THR A 401 41.29 -18.43 22.16
CA THR A 401 41.79 -18.35 23.55
C THR A 401 41.49 -17.02 24.21
N THR A 402 41.14 -15.98 23.43
CA THR A 402 40.85 -14.64 23.94
C THR A 402 39.36 -14.33 23.83
N VAL A 403 38.64 -14.47 24.94
CA VAL A 403 37.24 -14.02 25.03
C VAL A 403 37.22 -12.49 25.11
N VAL A 404 36.59 -11.85 24.11
CA VAL A 404 36.44 -10.39 24.04
C VAL A 404 35.13 -9.90 24.64
N ALA A 405 34.11 -10.77 24.69
CA ALA A 405 32.83 -10.50 25.32
C ALA A 405 32.12 -11.80 25.69
N SER A 406 31.24 -11.77 26.69
CA SER A 406 30.34 -12.88 26.99
C SER A 406 28.91 -12.34 27.14
N TYR A 407 27.94 -13.05 26.58
CA TYR A 407 26.52 -12.70 26.61
C TYR A 407 25.69 -13.87 27.10
N ARG A 408 24.58 -13.58 27.79
CA ARG A 408 23.65 -14.60 28.25
C ARG A 408 22.42 -14.64 27.35
N ALA A 409 22.20 -15.78 26.69
CA ALA A 409 20.98 -16.09 25.95
C ALA A 409 20.10 -17.01 26.78
N ASP A 410 19.05 -16.46 27.39
CA ASP A 410 17.98 -17.27 28.00
C ASP A 410 16.91 -17.58 26.96
N LEU A 411 16.93 -18.83 26.46
CA LEU A 411 15.97 -19.35 25.49
C LEU A 411 15.12 -20.47 26.09
N SER A 412 15.14 -20.64 27.42
CA SER A 412 14.44 -21.73 28.13
C SER A 412 12.92 -21.72 27.94
N TRP A 413 12.38 -20.57 27.58
CA TRP A 413 10.97 -20.29 27.37
C TRP A 413 10.55 -20.35 25.89
N TRP A 414 11.48 -20.39 24.93
CA TRP A 414 11.19 -20.35 23.48
C TRP A 414 11.22 -21.74 22.82
N LYS A 415 10.50 -22.66 23.47
CA LYS A 415 10.40 -24.08 23.10
C LYS A 415 9.61 -24.30 21.81
N GLY A 416 10.09 -25.20 20.95
CA GLY A 416 9.44 -25.60 19.70
C GLY A 416 9.53 -24.57 18.58
N ARG A 417 10.21 -23.43 18.81
CA ARG A 417 10.23 -22.27 17.92
C ARG A 417 11.65 -21.92 17.49
N THR A 418 11.76 -20.90 16.66
CA THR A 418 13.03 -20.43 16.10
C THR A 418 13.29 -18.97 16.45
N ALA A 419 14.56 -18.59 16.41
CA ALA A 419 15.02 -17.23 16.60
C ALA A 419 16.29 -16.98 15.79
N THR A 420 16.51 -15.73 15.40
CA THR A 420 17.75 -15.24 14.79
C THR A 420 18.52 -14.42 15.81
N ILE A 421 19.73 -14.84 16.18
CA ILE A 421 20.67 -14.01 16.93
C ILE A 421 21.52 -13.23 15.94
N PHE A 422 21.49 -11.91 16.01
CA PHE A 422 22.23 -11.05 15.09
C PHE A 422 23.13 -10.05 15.81
N ALA A 423 24.37 -9.93 15.35
CA ALA A 423 25.26 -8.86 15.79
C ALA A 423 24.78 -7.52 15.22
N SER A 424 24.67 -6.48 16.05
CA SER A 424 24.05 -5.21 15.70
C SER A 424 24.85 -4.00 16.19
N GLY A 425 24.90 -2.91 15.43
CA GLY A 425 25.58 -1.67 15.81
C GLY A 425 27.11 -1.72 15.60
N PHE A 426 27.81 -0.68 16.08
CA PHE A 426 29.23 -0.46 15.82
C PHE A 426 30.14 -0.86 16.97
N LEU A 427 31.19 -1.63 16.68
CA LEU A 427 32.21 -2.03 17.66
C LEU A 427 33.15 -0.86 18.01
N SER A 428 33.45 0.03 17.07
CA SER A 428 34.42 1.12 17.24
C SER A 428 33.95 2.26 18.17
N GLY A 429 32.73 2.17 18.71
CA GLY A 429 32.17 3.15 19.65
C GLY A 429 31.33 4.25 19.01
N ASP A 430 31.02 4.13 17.71
CA ASP A 430 29.99 4.92 17.05
C ASP A 430 28.59 4.54 17.61
N ASP A 431 27.62 5.47 17.46
CA ASP A 431 26.25 5.30 17.92
C ASP A 431 25.39 4.74 16.77
N PRO A 432 24.66 3.62 16.94
CA PRO A 432 24.51 2.78 18.11
C PRO A 432 25.67 1.81 18.34
N ALA A 433 26.05 1.66 19.61
CA ALA A 433 27.11 0.75 20.01
C ALA A 433 26.76 -0.72 19.74
N PHE A 434 27.80 -1.54 19.56
CA PHE A 434 27.68 -2.98 19.36
C PHE A 434 26.86 -3.67 20.46
N GLU A 435 25.90 -4.46 20.04
CA GLU A 435 25.09 -5.31 20.90
C GLU A 435 24.55 -6.49 20.08
N PRO A 436 24.64 -7.74 20.55
CA PRO A 436 23.92 -8.84 19.95
C PRO A 436 22.44 -8.79 20.34
N TRP A 437 21.57 -8.96 19.35
CA TRP A 437 20.12 -8.97 19.51
C TRP A 437 19.55 -10.30 19.06
N VAL A 438 18.36 -10.61 19.56
CA VAL A 438 17.55 -11.75 19.15
C VAL A 438 16.33 -11.21 18.41
N ALA A 439 15.99 -11.82 17.28
CA ALA A 439 14.70 -11.69 16.61
C ALA A 439 13.98 -13.04 16.68
N LEU A 440 12.80 -13.06 17.27
CA LEU A 440 11.95 -14.23 17.40
C LEU A 440 11.13 -14.42 16.13
N ASP A 441 10.71 -15.64 15.80
CA ASP A 441 9.88 -15.95 14.63
C ASP A 441 8.53 -15.19 14.61
N ASN A 442 8.07 -14.68 15.76
CA ASN A 442 6.88 -13.83 15.86
C ASN A 442 7.15 -12.31 15.74
N GLY A 443 8.37 -11.92 15.41
CA GLY A 443 8.78 -10.51 15.22
C GLY A 443 9.23 -9.79 16.48
N GLY A 444 9.18 -10.43 17.65
CA GLY A 444 9.76 -9.85 18.86
C GLY A 444 11.26 -9.73 18.76
N THR A 445 11.83 -8.65 19.31
CA THR A 445 13.28 -8.51 19.41
C THR A 445 13.73 -8.17 20.82
N PHE A 446 14.95 -8.53 21.20
CA PHE A 446 15.54 -8.09 22.47
C PHE A 446 17.07 -8.21 22.43
N PRO A 447 17.80 -7.37 23.17
CA PRO A 447 19.23 -7.51 23.30
C PRO A 447 19.61 -8.70 24.18
N LEU A 448 20.76 -9.31 23.92
CA LEU A 448 21.36 -10.26 24.85
C LEU A 448 22.15 -9.51 25.93
N PRO A 449 21.88 -9.73 27.22
CA PRO A 449 22.61 -9.08 28.30
C PRO A 449 24.08 -9.54 28.36
N ALA A 450 24.99 -8.59 28.52
CA ALA A 450 26.41 -8.86 28.73
C ALA A 450 26.69 -9.42 30.14
N ILE A 451 27.63 -10.36 30.24
CA ILE A 451 28.08 -10.93 31.50
C ILE A 451 29.27 -10.11 32.02
N MET A 452 29.02 -9.21 32.98
CA MET A 452 29.99 -8.19 33.44
C MET A 452 31.29 -8.71 34.08
N ASN A 453 31.46 -10.01 34.31
CA ASN A 453 32.59 -10.57 35.06
C ASN A 453 33.70 -11.21 34.21
N SER A 454 33.58 -11.24 32.87
CA SER A 454 34.53 -11.97 32.01
C SER A 454 35.49 -11.11 31.19
N ILE A 455 35.40 -9.78 31.20
CA ILE A 455 36.30 -8.93 30.39
C ILE A 455 37.66 -8.80 31.10
N PRO A 456 38.77 -9.35 30.56
CA PRO A 456 40.10 -8.99 31.01
C PRO A 456 40.34 -7.50 30.68
N ASP A 457 41.02 -6.75 31.55
CA ASP A 457 41.47 -5.37 31.29
C ASP A 457 42.35 -5.29 30.03
N ASN A 458 41.75 -5.32 28.85
CA ASN A 458 42.41 -5.15 27.56
C ASN A 458 41.88 -3.88 26.88
N PRO A 459 42.65 -2.78 26.88
CA PRO A 459 42.21 -1.49 26.36
C PRO A 459 42.01 -1.46 24.83
N GLN A 460 42.34 -2.55 24.11
CA GLN A 460 42.10 -2.68 22.66
C GLN A 460 40.71 -3.21 22.31
N TYR A 461 40.02 -3.89 23.24
CA TYR A 461 38.72 -4.56 23.00
C TYR A 461 37.68 -4.27 24.09
N SER A 462 37.88 -3.23 24.90
CA SER A 462 36.98 -2.94 26.03
C SER A 462 35.63 -2.45 25.51
N ILE A 463 34.62 -3.32 25.53
CA ILE A 463 33.21 -2.92 25.43
C ILE A 463 32.93 -2.04 26.65
N ARG A 464 32.60 -0.77 26.43
CA ARG A 464 32.23 0.12 27.54
C ARG A 464 30.96 -0.43 28.19
N PRO A 465 30.91 -0.62 29.51
CA PRO A 465 29.66 -1.00 30.17
C PRO A 465 28.60 0.05 29.88
N PHE A 466 27.40 -0.43 29.54
CA PHE A 466 26.24 0.39 29.21
C PHE A 466 26.03 1.51 30.22
N ALA A 467 25.73 2.71 29.71
CA ALA A 467 25.09 3.73 30.51
C ALA A 467 23.65 3.27 30.75
N ASP A 468 23.33 3.00 32.02
CA ASP A 468 21.98 2.88 32.57
C ASP A 468 21.09 4.01 32.01
N SER A 469 20.34 3.70 30.96
CA SER A 469 19.32 4.60 30.43
C SER A 469 18.03 4.28 31.17
N GLY A 470 17.89 4.80 32.40
CA GLY A 470 16.74 4.59 33.28
C GLY A 470 15.37 5.07 32.72
N LYS A 471 14.93 4.53 31.58
CA LYS A 471 13.66 4.76 30.91
C LYS A 471 12.96 3.41 30.75
N MET A 472 11.86 3.20 31.47
CA MET A 472 11.02 2.02 31.23
C MET A 472 10.35 2.11 29.87
N ASP A 473 10.81 1.31 28.92
CA ASP A 473 9.99 0.89 27.79
C ASP A 473 10.00 -0.64 27.75
N PHE A 474 8.83 -1.25 27.92
CA PHE A 474 8.67 -2.71 27.78
C PHE A 474 8.30 -3.01 26.34
N GLN A 475 8.78 -4.08 25.74
CA GLN A 475 8.40 -4.43 24.38
C GLN A 475 7.08 -5.18 24.33
N ALA A 476 6.34 -5.04 23.23
CA ALA A 476 5.08 -5.73 23.01
C ALA A 476 4.94 -6.15 21.55
N PHE A 477 4.82 -7.45 21.29
CA PHE A 477 4.83 -8.00 19.94
C PHE A 477 4.04 -9.32 19.82
N PRO A 478 3.55 -9.68 18.62
CA PRO A 478 3.48 -8.81 17.45
C PRO A 478 2.53 -7.63 17.72
N ASN A 479 2.76 -6.51 17.04
CA ASN A 479 1.85 -5.36 17.08
C ASN A 479 1.83 -4.72 15.68
N PRO A 480 0.73 -4.83 14.91
CA PRO A 480 -0.58 -5.34 15.29
C PRO A 480 -0.61 -6.84 15.65
N THR A 481 -1.62 -7.26 16.40
CA THR A 481 -1.81 -8.64 16.87
C THR A 481 -3.21 -9.17 16.56
N ARG A 482 -3.34 -10.49 16.41
CA ARG A 482 -4.64 -11.19 16.29
C ARG A 482 -5.01 -11.95 17.56
N ASN A 483 -4.13 -12.84 18.00
CA ASN A 483 -4.47 -13.85 19.02
C ASN A 483 -3.78 -13.61 20.38
N HIS A 484 -2.50 -13.26 20.34
CA HIS A 484 -1.66 -13.12 21.52
C HIS A 484 -0.64 -12.00 21.35
N VAL A 485 -0.28 -11.37 22.45
CA VAL A 485 0.82 -10.42 22.56
C VAL A 485 1.78 -10.94 23.60
N THR A 486 3.04 -11.02 23.21
CA THR A 486 4.17 -11.20 24.12
C THR A 486 4.67 -9.84 24.57
N LEU A 487 4.83 -9.67 25.87
CA LEU A 487 5.37 -8.49 26.49
C LEU A 487 6.68 -8.87 27.15
N ILE A 488 7.74 -8.09 26.88
CA ILE A 488 9.05 -8.29 27.51
C ILE A 488 9.41 -7.02 28.26
N THR A 489 9.77 -7.15 29.53
CA THR A 489 10.18 -6.03 30.38
C THR A 489 11.38 -6.43 31.22
N ASP A 490 12.35 -5.53 31.36
CA ASP A 490 13.47 -5.73 32.27
C ASP A 490 13.14 -5.17 33.66
N LEU A 491 13.51 -5.91 34.70
CA LEU A 491 13.40 -5.50 36.11
C LEU A 491 14.80 -5.22 36.65
N GLU A 492 15.15 -3.95 36.83
CA GLU A 492 16.45 -3.54 37.41
C GLU A 492 16.70 -4.09 38.83
N LYS A 493 15.64 -4.51 39.53
CA LYS A 493 15.65 -5.12 40.87
C LYS A 493 14.33 -5.83 41.12
N SER A 494 14.28 -6.69 42.14
CA SER A 494 13.02 -7.35 42.52
C SER A 494 11.92 -6.32 42.83
N ALA A 495 10.75 -6.45 42.18
CA ALA A 495 9.63 -5.52 42.30
C ALA A 495 8.27 -6.20 42.08
N GLU A 496 7.20 -5.61 42.63
CA GLU A 496 5.83 -6.03 42.33
C GLU A 496 5.48 -5.68 40.88
N LEU A 497 5.02 -6.66 40.09
CA LEU A 497 4.73 -6.51 38.67
C LEU A 497 3.24 -6.71 38.39
N LYS A 498 2.63 -5.74 37.71
CA LYS A 498 1.24 -5.81 37.23
C LYS A 498 1.14 -5.39 35.78
N LEU A 499 0.22 -6.01 35.07
CA LEU A 499 -0.21 -5.59 33.75
C LEU A 499 -1.69 -5.17 33.81
N ILE A 500 -1.97 -3.98 33.33
CA ILE A 500 -3.30 -3.40 33.25
C ILE A 500 -3.63 -3.20 31.77
N ILE A 501 -4.76 -3.75 31.31
CA ILE A 501 -5.25 -3.55 29.94
C ILE A 501 -6.44 -2.62 30.00
N SER A 502 -6.45 -1.58 29.17
CA SER A 502 -7.55 -0.62 29.07
C SER A 502 -7.93 -0.30 27.62
N ASN A 503 -9.16 0.17 27.40
CA ASN A 503 -9.61 0.66 26.09
C ASN A 503 -9.28 2.15 25.88
N ALA A 504 -9.58 2.69 24.70
CA ALA A 504 -9.36 4.09 24.36
C ALA A 504 -10.14 5.11 25.23
N GLN A 505 -11.16 4.67 25.96
CA GLN A 505 -11.89 5.50 26.93
C GLN A 505 -11.24 5.47 28.34
N GLY A 506 -10.10 4.78 28.51
CA GLY A 506 -9.41 4.61 29.79
C GLY A 506 -10.11 3.62 30.74
N GLN A 507 -11.11 2.87 30.26
CA GLN A 507 -11.75 1.84 31.06
C GLN A 507 -10.81 0.64 31.19
N GLN A 508 -10.48 0.26 32.42
CA GLN A 508 -9.73 -0.96 32.70
C GLN A 508 -10.58 -2.18 32.32
N LEU A 509 -10.06 -2.99 31.40
CA LEU A 509 -10.68 -4.21 30.93
C LEU A 509 -10.18 -5.41 31.72
N LYS A 510 -8.89 -5.44 32.05
CA LYS A 510 -8.25 -6.57 32.75
C LYS A 510 -7.05 -6.11 33.58
N ILE A 511 -6.81 -6.79 34.69
CA ILE A 511 -5.60 -6.64 35.51
C ILE A 511 -5.03 -8.04 35.74
N MET A 512 -3.75 -8.20 35.42
CA MET A 512 -2.96 -9.39 35.72
C MET A 512 -1.89 -8.99 36.74
N ASP A 513 -1.93 -9.62 37.91
CA ASP A 513 -1.02 -9.36 39.03
C ASP A 513 -0.04 -10.53 39.14
N TYR A 514 1.24 -10.25 38.91
CA TYR A 514 2.31 -11.24 38.93
C TYR A 514 3.05 -11.25 40.28
N GLY A 515 2.65 -10.41 41.25
CA GLY A 515 3.33 -10.32 42.53
C GLY A 515 4.78 -9.83 42.41
N ILE A 516 5.61 -10.16 43.39
CA ILE A 516 7.04 -9.77 43.41
C ILE A 516 7.80 -10.69 42.46
N GLN A 517 8.43 -10.09 41.45
CA GLN A 517 9.35 -10.75 40.52
C GLN A 517 10.79 -10.37 40.87
N ASP A 518 11.74 -11.24 40.54
CA ASP A 518 13.18 -11.01 40.76
C ASP A 518 13.77 -10.07 39.70
N GLU A 519 15.01 -9.61 39.95
CA GLU A 519 15.74 -8.80 38.97
C GLU A 519 16.03 -9.57 37.68
N GLY A 520 15.93 -8.88 36.54
CA GLY A 520 16.16 -9.42 35.20
C GLY A 520 14.93 -9.37 34.29
N MET A 521 15.06 -10.04 33.13
CA MET A 521 14.04 -10.03 32.09
C MET A 521 12.81 -10.83 32.52
N PHE A 522 11.64 -10.19 32.43
CA PHE A 522 10.35 -10.80 32.68
C PHE A 522 9.48 -10.74 31.43
N GLN A 523 8.82 -11.85 31.13
CA GLN A 523 7.95 -11.98 29.97
C GLN A 523 6.53 -12.38 30.35
N MET A 524 5.57 -11.83 29.61
CA MET A 524 4.15 -12.16 29.73
C MET A 524 3.58 -12.46 28.36
N GLU A 525 2.84 -13.55 28.22
CA GLU A 525 1.99 -13.77 27.05
C GLU A 525 0.53 -13.49 27.41
N VAL A 526 -0.12 -12.68 26.59
CA VAL A 526 -1.47 -12.18 26.83
C VAL A 526 -2.34 -12.50 25.64
N SER A 527 -3.36 -13.34 25.85
CA SER A 527 -4.38 -13.55 24.83
C SER A 527 -5.22 -12.28 24.64
N VAL A 528 -5.37 -11.87 23.39
CA VAL A 528 -6.18 -10.71 22.99
C VAL A 528 -7.41 -11.07 22.17
N SER A 529 -7.63 -12.37 21.91
CA SER A 529 -8.74 -12.88 21.11
C SER A 529 -10.13 -12.55 21.69
N GLU A 530 -10.22 -12.23 22.98
CA GLU A 530 -11.45 -11.81 23.65
C GLU A 530 -11.84 -10.34 23.40
N TYR A 531 -10.91 -9.52 22.88
CA TYR A 531 -11.15 -8.09 22.64
C TYR A 531 -11.62 -7.85 21.21
N ARG A 532 -12.37 -6.76 20.98
CA ARG A 532 -12.76 -6.35 19.62
C ARG A 532 -11.58 -5.72 18.90
N THR A 533 -11.61 -5.74 17.56
CA THR A 533 -10.70 -4.98 16.71
C THR A 533 -10.62 -3.53 17.17
N GLY A 534 -9.40 -3.02 17.34
CA GLY A 534 -9.14 -1.67 17.81
C GLY A 534 -7.93 -1.55 18.73
N MET A 535 -7.75 -0.36 19.28
CA MET A 535 -6.61 -0.02 20.15
C MET A 535 -6.86 -0.43 21.61
N LEU A 536 -5.90 -1.14 22.19
CA LEU A 536 -5.79 -1.40 23.61
C LEU A 536 -4.55 -0.73 24.18
N PHE A 537 -4.62 -0.30 25.43
CA PHE A 537 -3.52 0.29 26.18
C PHE A 537 -3.05 -0.72 27.22
N PHE A 538 -1.84 -1.23 27.02
CA PHE A 538 -1.18 -2.16 27.91
C PHE A 538 -0.26 -1.37 28.82
N THR A 539 -0.51 -1.42 30.12
CA THR A 539 0.24 -0.66 31.12
C THR A 539 0.94 -1.64 32.06
N ILE A 540 2.27 -1.68 32.01
CA ILE A 540 3.08 -2.39 32.98
C ILE A 540 3.37 -1.46 34.16
N GLN A 541 3.09 -1.95 35.37
CA GLN A 541 3.46 -1.33 36.63
C GLN A 541 4.51 -2.18 37.34
N GLN A 542 5.69 -1.62 37.57
CA GLN A 542 6.80 -2.20 38.33
C GLN A 542 7.01 -1.41 39.63
N GLY A 543 6.40 -1.84 40.74
CA GLY A 543 6.35 -1.08 41.99
C GLY A 543 5.70 0.29 41.79
N THR A 544 6.49 1.37 41.87
CA THR A 544 6.02 2.76 41.65
C THR A 544 6.21 3.25 40.21
N ARG A 545 6.91 2.50 39.35
CA ARG A 545 7.14 2.90 37.95
C ARG A 545 6.00 2.35 37.09
N ILE A 546 5.57 3.13 36.09
CA ILE A 546 4.49 2.77 35.15
C ILE A 546 4.96 3.07 33.73
N SER A 547 4.76 2.14 32.80
CA SER A 547 4.96 2.33 31.36
C SER A 547 3.75 1.83 30.59
N THR A 548 3.42 2.42 29.45
CA THR A 548 2.23 2.06 28.65
C THR A 548 2.56 2.00 27.17
N LYS A 549 2.11 0.94 26.49
CA LYS A 549 2.15 0.81 25.03
C LYS A 549 0.76 0.59 24.45
N ILE A 550 0.56 1.09 23.23
CA ILE A 550 -0.64 0.87 22.43
C ILE A 550 -0.47 -0.43 21.66
N ILE A 551 -1.47 -1.30 21.74
CA ILE A 551 -1.55 -2.57 21.04
C ILE A 551 -2.75 -2.51 20.09
N ASN A 552 -2.51 -2.72 18.81
CA ASN A 552 -3.55 -2.78 17.79
C ASN A 552 -4.03 -4.22 17.65
N VAL A 553 -5.27 -4.51 18.07
CA VAL A 553 -5.90 -5.82 17.88
C VAL A 553 -6.63 -5.82 16.54
N VAL A 554 -6.39 -6.84 15.73
CA VAL A 554 -6.99 -7.04 14.41
C VAL A 554 -7.70 -8.38 14.41
N ASN A 555 -9.03 -8.37 14.55
CA ASN A 555 -9.88 -9.54 14.39
C ASN A 555 -10.69 -9.39 13.08
N GLU A 556 -10.84 -10.50 12.36
CA GLU A 556 -11.72 -10.62 11.20
C GLU A 556 -13.20 -10.62 11.61
#